data_AF-A0A059G1X0-F1
#
_entry.id   AF-A0A059G1X0-F1
#
_cell.length_a   1.000
_cell.length_b   1.000
_cell.length_c   1.000
_cell.angle_alpha   90.00
_cell.angle_beta   90.00
_cell.angle_gamma   90.00
#
_symmetry.space_group_name_H-M   'P 1'
#
loop_
_entity.id
_entity.type
_entity.pdbx_description
1 polymer ?
#
loop_
_entity_poly.entity_id
_entity_poly.type
_entity_poly.pdbx_seq_one_letter_code
_entity_poly.pdbx_strand_id
1 'polypeptide(L)' 'MTDRENQDEGRPIVMVYVSIFREKLAKLERRGDGDKPEAVQLRRTLARIDRAAAQSSPCDGRQIRLTAAE' A
#
# COMPACT_ATOMS: atom_id res chain seq x y z
N MET A 1 -16.81 -22.72 13.35
CA MET A 1 -15.51 -22.25 13.87
C MET A 1 -15.26 -20.91 13.20
N THR A 2 -15.33 -19.83 13.98
CA THR A 2 -15.62 -18.47 13.50
C THR A 2 -14.40 -17.80 12.90
N ASP A 3 -14.61 -17.28 11.69
CA ASP A 3 -13.95 -16.19 10.99
C ASP A 3 -12.98 -15.36 11.86
N ARG A 4 -11.67 -15.56 11.68
CA ARG A 4 -10.62 -14.70 12.24
C ARG A 4 -10.41 -13.50 11.32
N GLU A 5 -11.39 -12.60 11.38
CA GLU A 5 -11.30 -11.16 11.26
C GLU A 5 -10.16 -10.64 10.37
N ASN A 6 -10.48 -10.58 9.09
CA ASN A 6 -9.90 -9.69 8.09
C ASN A 6 -10.21 -8.22 8.47
N GLN A 7 -9.57 -7.71 9.53
CA GLN A 7 -9.83 -6.37 10.09
C GLN A 7 -8.68 -5.35 9.86
N ASP A 8 -7.88 -5.52 8.81
CA ASP A 8 -6.80 -4.57 8.49
C ASP A 8 -7.09 -3.72 7.24
N GLU A 9 -8.32 -3.70 6.71
CA GLU A 9 -8.65 -3.04 5.43
C GLU A 9 -8.75 -1.50 5.48
N GLY A 10 -8.62 -0.85 6.65
CA GLY A 10 -8.95 0.58 6.78
C GLY A 10 -7.84 1.56 7.13
N ARG A 11 -6.60 1.11 7.42
CA ARG A 11 -5.57 2.04 7.90
C ARG A 11 -4.90 2.77 6.73
N PRO A 12 -4.88 4.12 6.70
CA PRO A 12 -4.19 4.87 5.67
C PRO A 12 -2.70 4.53 5.73
N ILE A 13 -2.20 3.89 4.67
CA ILE A 13 -0.78 3.55 4.60
C ILE A 13 -0.02 4.84 4.28
N VAL A 14 0.77 5.31 5.25
CA VAL A 14 1.54 6.54 5.11
C VAL A 14 2.68 6.29 4.11
N MET A 15 2.48 6.73 2.87
CA MET A 15 3.42 6.55 1.75
C MET A 15 4.85 7.04 2.03
N VAL A 16 5.02 8.00 2.96
CA VAL A 16 6.34 8.51 3.38
C VAL A 16 7.26 7.39 3.87
N TYR A 17 6.72 6.33 4.47
CA TYR A 17 7.53 5.24 5.02
C TYR A 17 7.89 4.14 4.02
N VAL A 18 7.43 4.21 2.76
CA VAL A 18 7.71 3.18 1.74
C VAL A 18 9.20 2.94 1.57
N SER A 19 9.99 4.00 1.43
CA SER A 19 11.44 3.90 1.25
C SER A 19 12.11 3.23 2.45
N ILE A 20 11.65 3.54 3.67
CA ILE A 20 12.16 2.96 4.91
C ILE A 20 11.80 1.47 5.01
N PHE A 21 10.57 1.09 4.63
CA PHE A 21 10.14 -0.30 4.60
C PHE A 21 10.94 -1.14 3.59
N ARG A 22 11.23 -0.58 2.40
CA ARG A 22 12.08 -1.24 1.40
C ARG A 22 13.50 -1.44 1.91
N GLU A 23 14.11 -0.41 2.51
CA GLU A 23 15.45 -0.52 3.07
C GLU A 23 15.52 -1.58 4.18
N LYS A 24 14.52 -1.59 5.07
CA LYS A 24 14.44 -2.55 6.16
C LYS A 24 14.29 -3.98 5.66
N LEU A 25 13.43 -4.20 4.67
CA LEU A 25 13.27 -5.52 4.05
C LEU A 25 14.58 -5.99 3.40
N ALA A 26 15.26 -5.13 2.66
CA ALA A 26 16.55 -5.45 2.03
C ALA A 26 17.62 -5.82 3.07
N LYS A 27 17.65 -5.16 4.23
CA LYS A 27 18.56 -5.51 5.33
C LYS A 27 18.25 -6.89 5.92
N LEU A 28 16.98 -7.25 6.07
CA LEU A 28 16.57 -8.57 6.53
C LEU A 28 16.96 -9.65 5.51
N GLU A 29 16.70 -9.43 4.22
CA GLU A 29 17.03 -10.37 3.16
C GLU A 29 18.54 -10.61 3.05
N ARG A 30 19.36 -9.56 3.15
CA ARG A 30 20.84 -9.68 3.15
C ARG A 30 21.38 -10.48 4.32
N ARG A 31 20.66 -10.54 5.44
CA ARG A 31 21.04 -11.32 6.63
C ARG A 31 20.54 -12.76 6.59
N GLY A 32 19.82 -13.15 5.54
CA GLY A 32 19.12 -14.44 5.49
C GLY A 32 17.83 -14.48 6.32
N ASP A 33 17.40 -13.34 6.86
CA ASP A 33 16.22 -13.18 7.71
C ASP A 33 14.94 -12.92 6.91
N GLY A 34 14.94 -13.21 5.60
CA GLY A 34 13.83 -12.95 4.71
C GLY A 34 12.55 -13.75 5.00
N ASP A 35 12.63 -14.78 5.84
CA ASP A 35 11.49 -15.61 6.28
C ASP A 35 10.94 -15.19 7.65
N LYS A 36 11.62 -14.26 8.36
CA LYS A 36 11.12 -13.78 9.64
C LYS A 36 9.74 -13.14 9.48
N PRO A 37 8.87 -13.23 10.51
CA PRO A 37 7.50 -12.67 10.44
C PRO A 37 7.50 -11.18 10.10
N GLU A 38 8.53 -10.45 10.53
CA GLU A 38 8.74 -9.04 10.20
C GLU A 38 8.97 -8.81 8.69
N ALA A 39 9.78 -9.63 8.02
CA ALA A 39 10.01 -9.53 6.58
C ALA A 39 8.72 -9.85 5.79
N VAL A 40 7.97 -10.86 6.24
CA VAL A 40 6.67 -11.21 5.66
C VAL A 40 5.67 -10.05 5.78
N GLN A 41 5.60 -9.41 6.95
CA GLN A 41 4.75 -8.23 7.14
C GLN A 41 5.18 -7.07 6.24
N LEU A 42 6.48 -6.78 6.14
CA LEU A 42 6.98 -5.72 5.25
C LEU A 42 6.62 -5.97 3.78
N ARG A 43 6.76 -7.21 3.29
CA ARG A 43 6.35 -7.58 1.92
C ARG A 43 4.85 -7.37 1.70
N ARG A 44 4.01 -7.79 2.65
CA ARG A 44 2.55 -7.60 2.59
C ARG A 44 2.19 -6.11 2.55
N THR A 45 2.79 -5.31 3.42
CA THR A 45 2.56 -3.86 3.46
C THR A 45 2.99 -3.19 2.15
N LEU A 46 4.18 -3.51 1.63
CA LEU A 46 4.66 -2.97 0.35
C LEU A 46 3.75 -3.39 -0.82
N ALA A 47 3.26 -4.63 -0.85
CA ALA A 47 2.32 -5.08 -1.87
C ALA A 47 0.96 -4.36 -1.80
N ARG A 48 0.48 -4.04 -0.59
CA ARG A 48 -0.74 -3.24 -0.41
C ARG A 48 -0.57 -1.81 -0.93
N ILE A 49 0.59 -1.21 -0.68
CA ILE A 49 0.90 0.13 -1.18
C ILE A 49 0.95 0.15 -2.71
N ASP A 50 1.61 -0.85 -3.30
CA ASP A 50 1.71 -0.98 -4.75
C ASP A 50 0.32 -1.12 -5.40
N ARG A 51 -0.54 -1.96 -4.83
CA ARG A 51 -1.94 -2.09 -5.25
C ARG A 51 -2.76 -0.81 -5.07
N ALA A 52 -2.56 -0.07 -3.98
CA ALA A 52 -3.24 1.19 -3.75
C ALA A 52 -2.78 2.26 -4.75
N ALA A 53 -1.47 2.32 -5.04
CA ALA A 53 -0.89 3.22 -6.03
C ALA A 53 -1.38 2.90 -7.46
N ALA A 54 -1.54 1.62 -7.80
CA ALA A 54 -2.09 1.18 -9.08
C ALA A 54 -3.59 1.51 -9.23
N GLN A 55 -4.36 1.41 -8.15
CA GLN A 55 -5.78 1.76 -8.12
C GLN A 55 -6.02 3.27 -8.12
N SER A 56 -5.08 4.07 -7.61
CA SER A 56 -5.05 5.52 -7.79
C SER A 56 -4.57 5.93 -9.19
N SER A 57 -5.02 5.21 -10.24
CA SER A 57 -4.94 5.74 -11.60
C SER A 57 -5.74 7.04 -11.68
N PRO A 58 -5.22 8.10 -12.32
CA PRO A 58 -5.86 9.41 -12.40
C PRO A 58 -7.02 9.37 -13.40
N CYS A 59 -8.13 8.76 -13.02
CA CYS A 59 -9.43 9.04 -13.62
C CYS A 59 -10.08 10.21 -12.89
N ASP A 60 -9.54 11.42 -13.08
CA ASP A 60 -10.36 12.63 -13.01
C ASP A 60 -9.87 13.66 -14.03
N GLY A 61 -9.84 13.23 -15.29
CA GLY A 61 -9.85 14.12 -16.45
C GLY A 61 -11.27 14.50 -16.88
N ARG A 62 -12.25 14.43 -15.96
CA ARG A 62 -13.62 14.88 -16.26
C ARG A 62 -13.65 16.39 -16.12
N GLN A 63 -13.12 17.06 -17.14
CA GLN A 63 -13.31 18.48 -17.40
C GLN A 63 -14.81 18.78 -17.29
N ILE A 64 -15.23 19.26 -16.12
CA ILE A 64 -16.57 19.76 -15.88
C ILE A 64 -16.71 20.98 -16.77
N ARG A 65 -17.29 20.80 -17.96
CA ARG A 65 -17.74 21.93 -18.77
C ARG A 65 -18.85 22.61 -18.00
N LEU A 66 -18.50 23.72 -17.34
CA LEU A 66 -19.43 24.71 -16.82
C LEU A 66 -20.18 25.31 -18.02
N THR A 67 -21.32 24.73 -18.39
CA THR A 67 -22.32 25.45 -19.16
C THR A 67 -23.07 26.36 -18.20
N ALA A 68 -22.68 27.63 -18.16
CA ALA A 68 -23.55 28.69 -17.68
C ALA A 68 -24.75 28.75 -18.62
N ALA A 69 -25.96 28.56 -18.09
CA ALA A 69 -27.19 28.91 -18.79
C ALA A 69 -27.49 30.38 -18.45
N GLU A 70 -27.66 31.16 -19.51
CA GLU A 70 -28.04 32.58 -19.52
C GLU A 70 -29.52 32.76 -19.16
#